data_AF-A0A151T413-F1
#
_entry.id   AF-A0A151T413-F1
#
_cell.length_a   1.000
_cell.length_b   1.000
_cell.length_c   1.000
_cell.angle_alpha   90.00
_cell.angle_beta   90.00
_cell.angle_gamma   90.00
#
_symmetry.space_group_name_H-M   'P 1'
#
loop_
_entity.id
_entity.type
_entity.pdbx_description
1 polymer ?
#
loop_
_entity_poly.entity_id
_entity_poly.type
_entity_poly.pdbx_seq_one_letter_code
_entity_poly.pdbx_strand_id
1 'polypeptide(L)'
;MACLSAMVQLELPHVNILSKMDLVTNKKDLEEFLDPEPTFLLSELNQRMGPQYAKLNKALIELVNNYSMVSFIPLDLRKEKSIQYVLAQIDNCIQYGEDADVKVKDFDPQDDE
;
A
#
# COMPACT_ATOMS: atom_id res chain seq x y z
N MET A 1 10.75 -8.35 0.70
CA MET A 1 10.82 -8.24 2.18
C MET A 1 11.70 -7.09 2.68
N ALA A 2 12.51 -6.41 1.85
CA ALA A 2 13.29 -5.26 2.33
C ALA A 2 12.42 -4.06 2.75
N CYS A 3 11.36 -3.75 1.98
CA CYS A 3 10.41 -2.69 2.31
C CYS A 3 9.70 -2.95 3.65
N LEU A 4 9.31 -4.20 3.92
CA LEU A 4 8.73 -4.62 5.21
C LEU A 4 9.62 -4.27 6.39
N SER A 5 10.88 -4.70 6.31
CA SER A 5 11.83 -4.50 7.40
C SER A 5 12.03 -3.02 7.67
N ALA A 6 12.07 -2.19 6.62
CA ALA A 6 12.16 -0.75 6.75
C ALA A 6 10.89 -0.13 7.35
N MET A 7 9.69 -0.54 6.91
CA MET A 7 8.41 -0.06 7.45
C MET A 7 8.29 -0.33 8.95
N VAL A 8 8.64 -1.55 9.39
CA VAL A 8 8.55 -1.94 10.81
C VAL A 8 9.63 -1.28 11.67
N GLN A 9 10.83 -1.07 11.14
CA GLN A 9 11.92 -0.47 11.92
C GLN A 9 11.83 1.05 12.01
N LEU A 10 11.28 1.72 10.99
CA LEU A 10 11.25 3.18 10.93
C LEU A 10 9.93 3.76 11.43
N GLU A 11 8.82 3.00 11.41
CA GLU A 11 7.49 3.47 11.82
C GLU A 11 7.07 4.78 11.13
N LEU A 12 7.53 5.00 9.89
CA LEU A 12 7.23 6.18 9.08
C LEU A 12 6.21 5.87 7.97
N PRO A 13 5.44 6.87 7.51
CA PRO A 13 4.62 6.75 6.31
C PRO A 13 5.47 6.32 5.13
N HIS A 14 5.08 5.23 4.46
CA HIS A 14 5.86 4.63 3.40
C HIS A 14 5.00 4.34 2.18
N VAL A 15 5.46 4.80 1.01
CA VAL A 15 4.81 4.55 -0.28
C VAL A 15 5.72 3.65 -1.12
N ASN A 16 5.18 2.51 -1.56
CA ASN A 16 5.91 1.57 -2.42
C ASN A 16 5.71 1.95 -3.90
N ILE A 17 6.79 2.29 -4.60
CA ILE A 17 6.74 2.70 -6.02
C ILE A 17 7.47 1.69 -6.90
N LEU A 18 6.78 1.18 -7.90
CA LEU A 18 7.40 0.43 -9.00
C LEU A 18 7.88 1.40 -10.07
N SER A 19 9.16 1.75 -10.00
CA SER A 19 9.80 2.57 -11.03
C SER A 19 10.01 1.80 -12.34
N LYS A 20 10.15 2.55 -13.44
CA LYS A 20 10.51 2.03 -14.78
C LYS A 20 9.45 1.16 -15.44
N MET A 21 8.17 1.49 -15.25
CA MET A 21 7.07 0.84 -15.95
C MET A 21 7.09 1.03 -17.47
N ASP A 22 7.90 1.98 -17.96
CA ASP A 22 8.16 2.20 -19.38
C ASP A 22 8.89 1.03 -20.08
N LEU A 23 9.56 0.16 -19.32
CA LEU A 23 10.28 -1.01 -19.84
C LEU A 23 9.42 -2.28 -19.90
N VAL A 24 8.23 -2.27 -19.28
CA VAL A 24 7.40 -3.46 -19.15
C VAL A 24 6.48 -3.59 -20.37
N THR A 25 6.73 -4.62 -21.18
CA THR A 25 5.96 -4.92 -22.40
C THR A 25 4.61 -5.57 -22.09
N ASN A 26 4.54 -6.44 -21.08
CA ASN A 26 3.33 -7.12 -20.62
C ASN A 26 2.84 -6.54 -19.29
N LYS A 27 1.83 -5.68 -19.35
CA LYS A 27 1.22 -5.07 -18.15
C LYS A 27 0.30 -6.01 -17.37
N LYS A 28 -0.21 -7.07 -18.02
CA LYS A 28 -1.14 -8.03 -17.41
C LYS A 28 -0.51 -8.88 -16.33
N ASP A 29 0.72 -9.32 -16.54
CA ASP A 29 1.46 -10.10 -15.55
C ASP A 29 1.77 -9.27 -14.31
N LEU A 30 1.78 -7.93 -14.44
CA LEU A 30 2.03 -7.01 -13.35
C LEU A 30 0.77 -6.71 -12.51
N GLU A 31 -0.43 -6.78 -13.10
CA GLU A 31 -1.68 -6.55 -12.37
C GLU A 31 -1.85 -7.51 -11.18
N GLU A 32 -1.39 -8.75 -11.32
CA GLU A 32 -1.38 -9.74 -10.23
C GLU A 32 -0.43 -9.36 -9.08
N PHE A 33 0.60 -8.56 -9.35
CA PHE A 33 1.53 -8.03 -8.34
C PHE A 33 1.12 -6.66 -7.79
N LEU A 34 0.19 -5.96 -8.44
CA LEU A 34 -0.26 -4.62 -8.02
C LEU A 34 -1.27 -4.71 -6.87
N ASP A 35 -2.24 -5.63 -6.96
CA ASP A 35 -3.25 -5.86 -5.93
C ASP A 35 -3.52 -7.36 -5.75
N PRO A 36 -2.60 -8.11 -5.13
CA PRO A 36 -2.83 -9.52 -4.92
C PRO A 36 -3.83 -9.76 -3.79
N GLU A 37 -4.85 -10.57 -4.09
CA GLU A 37 -5.80 -10.99 -3.07
C GLU A 37 -5.14 -12.00 -2.12
N PRO A 38 -5.17 -11.78 -0.80
CA PRO A 38 -4.52 -12.66 0.17
C PRO A 38 -5.06 -14.10 0.16
N THR A 39 -6.34 -14.28 -0.16
CA THR A 39 -6.96 -15.60 -0.29
C THR A 39 -6.38 -16.39 -1.47
N PHE A 40 -6.12 -15.69 -2.57
CA PHE A 40 -5.51 -16.25 -3.78
C PHE A 40 -4.04 -16.61 -3.52
N LEU A 41 -3.27 -15.70 -2.92
CA LEU A 41 -1.89 -15.94 -2.53
C LEU A 41 -1.73 -17.15 -1.58
N LEU A 42 -2.66 -17.34 -0.63
CA LEU A 42 -2.62 -18.47 0.30
C LEU A 42 -2.80 -19.80 -0.42
N SER A 43 -3.74 -19.81 -1.37
CA SER A 43 -4.09 -20.99 -2.14
C SER A 43 -2.94 -21.38 -3.08
N GLU A 44 -2.31 -20.39 -3.71
CA GLU A 44 -1.16 -20.61 -4.58
C GLU A 44 0.08 -21.06 -3.79
N LEU A 45 0.40 -20.42 -2.66
CA LEU A 45 1.52 -20.81 -1.80
C LEU A 45 1.33 -22.21 -1.22
N ASN A 46 0.11 -22.60 -0.87
CA ASN A 46 -0.16 -23.96 -0.39
C ASN A 46 -0.14 -25.02 -1.51
N GLN A 47 -0.34 -24.64 -2.77
CA GLN A 47 -0.14 -25.56 -3.91
C GLN A 47 1.34 -25.73 -4.25
N ARG A 48 2.13 -24.65 -4.18
CA ARG A 48 3.56 -24.68 -4.51
C ARG A 48 4.43 -25.24 -3.38
N MET A 49 4.02 -25.07 -2.12
CA MET A 49 4.77 -25.47 -0.93
C MET A 49 4.13 -26.69 -0.24
N GLY A 50 4.96 -27.55 0.37
CA GLY A 50 4.44 -28.73 1.08
C GLY A 50 3.49 -28.38 2.24
N PRO A 51 2.55 -29.28 2.60
CA PRO A 51 1.51 -29.01 3.60
C PRO A 51 2.06 -28.68 5.00
N GLN A 52 3.30 -29.05 5.29
CA GLN A 52 4.02 -28.71 6.52
C GLN A 52 4.22 -27.20 6.72
N TYR A 53 4.18 -26.39 5.65
CA TYR A 53 4.38 -24.95 5.70
C TYR A 53 3.07 -24.15 5.74
N ALA A 54 1.91 -24.79 5.80
CA ALA A 54 0.62 -24.10 5.80
C ALA A 54 0.49 -23.06 6.93
N LYS A 55 1.02 -23.37 8.12
CA LYS A 55 1.04 -22.44 9.26
C LYS A 55 1.94 -21.23 9.01
N LEU A 56 3.07 -21.42 8.33
CA LEU A 56 4.00 -20.35 7.95
C LEU A 56 3.41 -19.48 6.84
N ASN A 57 2.84 -20.09 5.80
CA ASN A 57 2.21 -19.39 4.68
C ASN A 57 1.07 -18.48 5.17
N LYS A 58 0.27 -18.96 6.13
CA LYS A 58 -0.79 -18.17 6.76
C LYS A 58 -0.22 -16.95 7.49
N ALA A 59 0.80 -17.14 8.34
CA ALA A 59 1.42 -16.04 9.08
C ALA A 59 2.08 -15.00 8.14
N LEU A 60 2.66 -15.44 7.02
CA LEU A 60 3.27 -14.57 6.03
C LEU A 60 2.23 -13.71 5.32
N ILE A 61 1.09 -14.29 4.93
CA ILE A 61 0.00 -13.54 4.30
C ILE A 61 -0.69 -12.59 5.25
N GLU A 62 -0.90 -13.00 6.50
CA GLU A 62 -1.44 -12.13 7.55
C GLU A 62 -0.53 -10.92 7.79
N LEU A 63 0.78 -11.12 7.84
CA LEU A 63 1.76 -10.04 7.94
C LEU A 63 1.70 -9.12 6.72
N VAL A 64 1.59 -9.69 5.52
CA VAL A 64 1.49 -8.93 4.28
C VAL A 64 0.22 -8.05 4.23
N ASN A 65 -0.91 -8.59 4.69
CA ASN A 65 -2.17 -7.85 4.80
C ASN A 65 -2.12 -6.73 5.83
N ASN A 66 -1.60 -7.01 7.02
CA ASN A 66 -1.62 -6.05 8.13
C ASN A 66 -0.81 -4.78 7.85
N TYR A 67 0.19 -4.87 6.96
CA TYR A 67 1.06 -3.74 6.61
C TYR A 67 0.84 -3.26 5.16
N SER A 68 -0.21 -3.70 4.47
CA SER A 68 -0.53 -3.31 3.07
C SER A 68 0.66 -3.32 2.12
N MET A 69 1.59 -4.26 2.32
CA MET A 69 2.93 -4.20 1.73
C MET A 69 3.02 -4.53 0.25
N VAL A 70 1.93 -5.01 -0.35
CA VAL A 70 1.94 -5.48 -1.74
C VAL A 70 1.33 -4.49 -2.71
N SER A 71 0.72 -3.40 -2.21
CA SER A 71 0.26 -2.37 -3.14
C SER A 71 1.46 -1.55 -3.57
N PHE A 72 1.87 -1.75 -4.81
CA PHE A 72 2.86 -0.93 -5.47
C PHE A 72 2.17 0.03 -6.43
N ILE A 73 2.64 1.27 -6.46
CA ILE A 73 2.14 2.24 -7.42
C ILE A 73 3.04 2.22 -8.65
N PRO A 74 2.49 1.92 -9.84
CA PRO A 74 3.28 1.91 -11.06
C PRO A 74 3.62 3.34 -11.47
N LEU A 75 4.92 3.63 -11.59
CA LEU A 75 5.44 4.90 -12.09
C LEU A 75 5.93 4.75 -13.54
N ASP A 76 5.23 5.42 -14.44
CA ASP A 76 5.60 5.54 -15.86
C ASP A 76 5.95 6.99 -16.19
N LEU A 77 7.24 7.24 -16.46
CA LEU A 77 7.77 8.58 -16.78
C LEU A 77 7.21 9.14 -18.10
N ARG A 78 6.67 8.28 -18.98
CA ARG A 78 6.06 8.73 -20.24
C ARG A 78 4.63 9.24 -20.04
N LYS A 79 4.03 8.99 -18.88
CA LYS A 79 2.64 9.30 -18.58
C LYS A 79 2.55 10.26 -17.40
N GLU A 80 2.29 11.53 -17.70
CA GLU A 80 2.14 12.59 -16.68
C GLU A 80 1.05 12.25 -15.62
N LYS A 81 -0.03 11.58 -16.04
CA LYS A 81 -1.08 11.11 -15.12
C LYS A 81 -0.59 10.12 -14.06
N SER A 82 0.41 9.30 -14.37
CA SER A 82 1.00 8.36 -13.40
C SER A 82 1.80 9.12 -12.34
N ILE A 83 2.52 10.17 -12.75
CA ILE A 83 3.24 11.06 -11.84
C ILE A 83 2.27 11.79 -10.91
N GLN A 84 1.17 12.34 -11.45
CA GLN A 84 0.13 12.99 -10.66
C GLN A 84 -0.51 12.03 -9.65
N TYR A 85 -0.77 10.78 -10.04
CA TYR A 85 -1.34 9.77 -9.15
C TYR A 85 -0.39 9.42 -8.00
N VAL A 86 0.91 9.25 -8.28
CA VAL A 86 1.93 9.03 -7.24
C VAL A 86 2.00 10.21 -6.29
N LEU A 87 1.97 11.44 -6.81
CA LEU A 87 2.01 12.65 -5.99
C LEU A 87 0.81 12.75 -5.06
N ALA A 88 -0.41 12.50 -5.58
CA ALA A 88 -1.63 12.47 -4.77
C ALA A 88 -1.56 11.40 -3.67
N GLN A 89 -0.97 10.23 -3.94
CA GLN A 89 -0.82 9.20 -2.91
C GLN A 89 0.22 9.58 -1.85
N ILE A 90 1.32 10.24 -2.24
CA ILE A 90 2.29 10.78 -1.28
C ILE A 90 1.61 11.82 -0.39
N ASP A 91 0.84 12.73 -0.98
CA ASP A 91 0.08 13.76 -0.25
C ASP A 91 -0.90 13.13 0.75
N ASN A 92 -1.63 12.09 0.34
CA ASN A 92 -2.50 11.31 1.25
C ASN A 92 -1.70 10.62 2.37
N CYS A 93 -0.51 10.11 2.08
CA CYS A 93 0.31 9.36 3.03
C CYS A 93 0.97 10.26 4.10
N ILE A 94 1.34 11.48 3.72
CA ILE A 94 1.87 12.50 4.65
C ILE A 94 0.76 13.40 5.21
N GLN A 95 -0.49 13.17 4.82
CA GLN A 95 -1.66 13.96 5.20
C GLN A 95 -1.47 15.47 4.89
N TYR A 96 -0.85 15.74 3.74
CA TYR A 96 -0.54 17.10 3.31
C TYR A 96 -1.83 17.89 3.05
N GLY A 97 -2.03 18.97 3.79
CA GLY A 97 -3.19 19.87 3.61
C GLY A 97 -4.25 19.81 4.71
N GLU A 98 -4.19 18.85 5.65
CA GLU A 98 -5.12 18.84 6.79
C GLU A 98 -4.92 20.01 7.76
N ASP A 99 -3.70 20.54 7.89
CA ASP A 99 -3.45 21.76 8.67
C ASP A 99 -4.10 23.02 8.05
N ALA A 100 -4.49 22.95 6.77
CA ALA A 100 -5.21 24.02 6.09
C ALA A 100 -6.74 23.84 6.15
N ASP A 101 -7.23 22.69 6.64
CA ASP A 101 -8.67 22.53 6.89
C ASP A 101 -9.10 23.43 8.05
N VAL A 102 -10.18 24.17 7.80
CA VAL A 102 -10.82 25.00 8.82
C VAL A 102 -11.27 24.10 9.95
N LYS A 103 -10.57 24.14 11.09
CA LYS A 103 -11.02 23.54 12.36
C LYS A 103 -12.37 24.17 12.71
N VAL A 104 -13.45 23.49 12.33
CA VAL A 104 -14.80 23.90 12.72
C VAL A 104 -14.82 23.74 14.23
N LYS A 105 -14.85 24.88 14.94
CA LYS A 105 -15.01 24.89 16.38
C LYS A 105 -16.39 24.29 16.63
N ASP A 106 -16.45 23.08 17.19
CA ASP A 106 -17.70 22.55 17.71
C ASP A 106 -18.26 23.61 18.65
N PHE A 107 -19.42 24.16 18.31
CA PHE A 107 -20.13 25.10 19.16
C PHE A 107 -20.52 24.31 20.40
N ASP A 108 -19.77 24.45 21.49
CA ASP A 108 -20.29 24.13 22.82
C ASP A 108 -21.55 24.98 23.01
N PRO A 109 -22.73 24.38 23.22
CA PRO A 109 -23.90 25.15 23.60
C PRO A 109 -23.56 25.84 24.92
N GLN A 110 -23.60 27.17 24.92
CA GLN A 110 -23.52 27.95 26.15
C GLN A 110 -24.65 27.47 27.07
N ASP A 111 -24.27 26.93 28.24
CA ASP A 111 -25.20 26.75 29.35
C ASP A 111 -25.76 28.15 29.70
N ASP A 112 -26.98 28.43 29.25
CA ASP A 112 -27.75 29.61 29.64
C ASP A 112 -28.08 29.50 31.14
N GLU A 113 -27.64 30.51 31.90
CA GLU A 113 -27.87 30.73 33.33
C GLU A 113 -29.35 31.04 33.66
#